data_AF-A0A4Q2QRU9-F1
#
_entry.id   AF-A0A4Q2QRU9-F1
#
_cell.length_a   1.000
_cell.length_b   1.000
_cell.length_c   1.000
_cell.angle_alpha   90.00
_cell.angle_beta   90.00
_cell.angle_gamma   90.00
#
_symmetry.space_group_name_H-M   'P 1'
#
loop_
_entity.id
_entity.type
_entity.pdbx_description
1 polymer ?
#
loop_
_entity_poly.entity_id
_entity_poly.type
_entity_poly.pdbx_seq_one_letter_code
_entity_poly.pdbx_strand_id
1 'polypeptide(L)'
;NSKSTLAAGIMMTALLLNWRQAAGYTIIAPTVEVATNAFNPARDMVKRDDDLDDLCQVQTHIRTITHRGTDTTLKVVAADPNTVSGIKSVGTLIDELWLFGKQHNSEDMLREAVGGMASRPEGFVMYTTTQSNEPPAGV
;
A
#
# COMPACT_ATOMS: atom_id res chain seq x y z
N ASN A 1 1.19 -14.96 -10.17
CA ASN A 1 -0.21 -15.23 -9.72
C ASN A 1 -0.96 -13.90 -9.74
N SER A 2 -2.30 -13.90 -9.71
CA SER A 2 -3.08 -12.66 -9.84
C SER A 2 -3.16 -11.80 -8.57
N LYS A 3 -2.41 -12.17 -7.52
CA LYS A 3 -2.46 -11.55 -6.18
C LYS A 3 -2.14 -10.06 -6.24
N SER A 4 -0.97 -9.69 -6.76
CA SER A 4 -0.51 -8.29 -6.76
C SER A 4 -1.38 -7.41 -7.66
N THR A 5 -1.88 -7.95 -8.77
CA THR A 5 -2.83 -7.25 -9.65
C THR A 5 -4.17 -6.99 -8.95
N LEU A 6 -4.69 -7.98 -8.21
CA LEU A 6 -5.92 -7.81 -7.44
C LEU A 6 -5.75 -6.81 -6.29
N ALA A 7 -4.64 -6.89 -5.57
CA ALA A 7 -4.31 -5.95 -4.50
C ALA A 7 -4.21 -4.51 -5.05
N ALA A 8 -3.54 -4.33 -6.19
CA ALA A 8 -3.48 -3.04 -6.87
C ALA A 8 -4.88 -2.50 -7.23
N GLY A 9 -5.76 -3.35 -7.77
CA GLY A 9 -7.13 -2.98 -8.11
C GLY A 9 -7.94 -2.56 -6.88
N ILE A 10 -7.84 -3.29 -5.77
CA ILE A 10 -8.50 -2.93 -4.50
C ILE A 10 -8.00 -1.57 -3.98
N MET A 11 -6.68 -1.34 -4.01
CA MET A 11 -6.10 -0.07 -3.57
C MET A 11 -6.49 1.10 -4.49
N MET A 12 -6.58 0.88 -5.80
CA MET A 12 -7.08 1.90 -6.75
C MET A 12 -8.56 2.20 -6.53
N THR A 13 -9.40 1.19 -6.32
CA THR A 13 -10.82 1.39 -5.99
C THR A 13 -10.97 2.19 -4.70
N ALA A 14 -10.19 1.88 -3.67
CA ALA A 14 -10.20 2.63 -2.43
C ALA A 14 -9.72 4.08 -2.61
N LEU A 15 -8.68 4.31 -3.43
CA LEU A 15 -8.19 5.65 -3.78
C LEU A 15 -9.29 6.50 -4.44
N LEU A 16 -10.04 5.92 -5.38
CA LEU A 16 -11.05 6.60 -6.19
C LEU A 16 -12.37 6.84 -5.45
N LEU A 17 -12.83 5.87 -4.65
CA LEU A 17 -14.15 5.91 -4.00
C LEU A 17 -14.12 6.53 -2.60
N ASN A 18 -12.96 6.94 -2.12
CA ASN A 18 -12.82 7.52 -0.80
C ASN A 18 -13.42 8.93 -0.71
N TRP A 19 -14.16 9.19 0.36
CA TRP A 19 -14.81 10.46 0.65
C TRP A 19 -13.89 11.45 1.39
N ARG A 20 -12.87 10.95 2.09
CA ARG A 20 -11.93 11.78 2.85
C ARG A 20 -11.00 12.56 1.92
N GLN A 21 -10.93 13.88 2.10
CA GLN A 21 -9.98 14.73 1.40
C GLN A 21 -8.55 14.53 1.93
N ALA A 22 -7.57 14.62 1.04
CA ALA A 22 -6.14 14.45 1.32
C ALA A 22 -5.81 13.16 2.10
N ALA A 23 -6.51 12.06 1.78
CA ALA A 23 -6.26 10.78 2.44
C ALA A 23 -4.94 10.15 1.96
N GLY A 24 -4.23 9.50 2.87
CA GLY A 24 -3.03 8.72 2.56
C GLY A 24 -3.39 7.24 2.41
N TYR A 25 -2.93 6.60 1.35
CA TYR A 25 -2.92 5.17 1.15
C TYR A 25 -1.49 4.71 0.95
N THR A 26 -1.15 3.54 1.50
CA THR A 26 0.24 3.09 1.55
C THR A 26 0.37 1.64 1.13
N ILE A 27 1.38 1.35 0.31
CA ILE A 27 1.85 0.00 0.00
C ILE A 27 3.17 -0.20 0.76
N ILE A 28 3.18 -1.16 1.67
CA ILE A 28 4.35 -1.55 2.45
C ILE A 28 4.70 -2.98 2.07
N ALA A 29 5.97 -3.22 1.82
CA ALA A 29 6.50 -4.55 1.55
C ALA A 29 7.93 -4.64 2.09
N PRO A 30 8.49 -5.86 2.25
CA PRO A 30 9.82 -6.07 2.83
C PRO A 30 10.92 -5.34 2.07
N THR A 31 10.76 -5.14 0.76
CA THR A 31 11.64 -4.33 -0.08
C THR A 31 10.84 -3.47 -1.06
N VAL A 32 11.49 -2.44 -1.61
CA VAL A 32 10.90 -1.56 -2.63
C VAL A 32 10.61 -2.33 -3.92
N GLU A 33 11.42 -3.33 -4.29
CA GLU A 33 11.13 -4.18 -5.45
C GLU A 33 9.83 -4.96 -5.24
N VAL A 34 9.61 -5.52 -4.04
CA VAL A 34 8.37 -6.25 -3.75
C VAL A 34 7.16 -5.31 -3.81
N ALA A 35 7.23 -4.13 -3.20
CA ALA A 35 6.14 -3.16 -3.26
C ALA A 35 5.83 -2.70 -4.69
N THR A 36 6.83 -2.72 -5.57
CA THR A 36 6.67 -2.38 -7.00
C THR A 36 5.75 -3.38 -7.72
N ASN A 37 5.60 -4.61 -7.24
CA ASN A 37 4.69 -5.61 -7.81
C ASN A 37 3.20 -5.22 -7.66
N ALA A 38 2.85 -4.46 -6.63
CA ALA A 38 1.51 -3.91 -6.45
C ALA A 38 1.38 -2.50 -7.06
N PHE A 39 2.44 -1.69 -7.00
CA PHE A 39 2.41 -0.33 -7.56
C PHE A 39 2.34 -0.30 -9.09
N ASN A 40 3.12 -1.15 -9.78
CA ASN A 40 3.17 -1.14 -11.24
C ASN A 40 1.81 -1.44 -11.89
N PRO A 41 1.05 -2.47 -11.44
CA PRO A 41 -0.31 -2.67 -11.94
C PRO A 41 -1.23 -1.48 -11.68
N ALA A 42 -1.17 -0.85 -10.49
CA ALA A 42 -1.98 0.34 -10.19
C ALA A 42 -1.65 1.51 -11.12
N ARG A 43 -0.37 1.80 -11.34
CA ARG A 43 0.10 2.77 -12.34
C ARG A 43 -0.43 2.41 -13.72
N ASP A 44 -0.32 1.14 -14.10
CA ASP A 44 -0.65 0.67 -15.43
C ASP A 44 -2.15 0.71 -15.70
N MET A 45 -3.01 0.55 -14.68
CA MET A 45 -4.45 0.79 -14.76
C MET A 45 -4.73 2.26 -15.10
N VAL A 46 -4.09 3.21 -14.40
CA VAL A 46 -4.24 4.65 -14.69
C VAL A 46 -3.77 4.99 -16.10
N LYS A 47 -2.58 4.54 -16.50
CA LYS A 47 -1.98 4.88 -17.80
C LYS A 47 -2.69 4.29 -19.02
N ARG A 48 -3.65 3.37 -18.84
CA ARG A 48 -4.31 2.63 -19.93
C ARG A 48 -5.79 2.98 -20.04
N ASP A 49 -6.28 3.91 -19.24
CA ASP A 49 -7.66 4.33 -19.18
C ASP A 49 -7.70 5.86 -19.10
N ASP A 50 -8.30 6.50 -20.10
CA ASP A 50 -8.25 7.96 -20.26
C ASP A 50 -8.97 8.66 -19.09
N ASP A 51 -10.08 8.11 -18.60
CA ASP A 51 -10.82 8.66 -17.45
C ASP A 51 -9.95 8.61 -16.18
N LEU A 52 -9.22 7.50 -15.97
CA LEU A 52 -8.31 7.39 -14.84
C LEU A 52 -7.10 8.30 -14.98
N ASP A 53 -6.53 8.50 -16.17
CA ASP A 53 -5.38 9.40 -16.39
C ASP A 53 -5.76 10.86 -16.08
N ASP A 54 -6.97 11.27 -16.47
CA ASP A 54 -7.55 12.57 -16.13
C ASP A 54 -7.74 12.71 -14.61
N LEU A 55 -8.24 11.66 -13.94
CA LEU A 55 -8.50 11.68 -12.49
C LEU A 55 -7.23 11.54 -11.64
N CYS A 56 -6.22 10.81 -12.09
CA CYS A 56 -5.04 10.44 -11.29
C CYS A 56 -3.69 10.89 -11.88
N GLN A 57 -2.86 11.54 -11.07
CA GLN A 57 -1.49 11.89 -11.43
C GLN A 57 -0.55 10.77 -10.99
N VAL A 58 0.15 10.14 -11.93
CA VAL A 58 1.16 9.14 -11.62
C VAL A 58 2.56 9.74 -11.59
N GLN A 59 3.24 9.63 -10.46
CA GLN A 59 4.64 10.02 -10.28
C GLN A 59 5.51 8.78 -10.03
N THR A 60 6.04 8.22 -11.12
CA THR A 60 6.77 6.93 -11.06
C THR A 60 8.08 6.98 -10.26
N HIS A 61 8.81 8.11 -10.30
CA HIS A 61 10.10 8.28 -9.62
C HIS A 61 10.00 8.17 -8.09
N ILE A 62 8.90 8.68 -7.51
CA ILE A 62 8.58 8.56 -6.08
C ILE A 62 7.54 7.48 -5.77
N ARG A 63 7.07 6.75 -6.80
CA ARG A 63 6.07 5.67 -6.68
C ARG A 63 4.81 6.12 -5.96
N THR A 64 4.23 7.23 -6.44
CA THR A 64 2.99 7.81 -5.93
C THR A 64 1.96 7.95 -7.04
N ILE A 65 0.70 7.68 -6.73
CA ILE A 65 -0.47 8.02 -7.55
C ILE A 65 -1.33 8.97 -6.73
N THR A 66 -1.72 10.11 -7.30
CA THR A 66 -2.51 11.14 -6.62
C THR A 66 -3.83 11.36 -7.33
N HIS A 67 -4.95 11.20 -6.65
CA HIS A 67 -6.26 11.55 -7.18
C HIS A 67 -6.44 13.07 -7.14
N ARG A 68 -6.58 13.71 -8.32
CA ARG A 68 -6.59 15.18 -8.47
C ARG A 68 -7.79 15.86 -7.80
N GLY A 69 -8.93 15.18 -7.75
CA GLY A 69 -10.16 15.76 -7.20
C GLY A 69 -10.17 15.82 -5.67
N THR A 70 -9.40 14.98 -5.00
CA THR A 70 -9.42 14.86 -3.53
C THR A 70 -8.05 14.98 -2.88
N ASP A 71 -6.98 15.19 -3.65
CA ASP A 71 -5.59 15.15 -3.20
C ASP A 71 -5.20 13.86 -2.44
N THR A 72 -5.96 12.79 -2.64
CA THR A 72 -5.68 11.50 -2.00
C THR A 72 -4.51 10.82 -2.70
N THR A 73 -3.59 10.24 -1.94
CA THR A 73 -2.37 9.62 -2.50
C THR A 73 -2.30 8.13 -2.20
N LEU A 74 -1.88 7.30 -3.16
CA LEU A 74 -1.39 5.95 -2.98
C LEU A 74 0.13 5.94 -3.18
N LYS A 75 0.90 5.63 -2.14
CA LYS A 75 2.37 5.66 -2.19
C LYS A 75 3.02 4.34 -1.75
N VAL A 76 4.16 4.02 -2.37
CA VAL A 76 5.04 2.95 -1.88
C VAL A 76 5.91 3.47 -0.74
N VAL A 77 5.99 2.70 0.33
CA VAL A 77 6.85 2.98 1.48
C VAL A 77 7.70 1.74 1.75
N ALA A 78 9.01 1.97 1.92
CA ALA A 78 9.92 0.92 2.33
C ALA A 78 9.62 0.48 3.77
N ALA A 79 9.66 -0.82 4.02
CA ALA A 79 9.62 -1.41 5.35
C ALA A 79 10.91 -1.11 6.13
N ASP A 80 11.08 0.15 6.53
CA ASP A 80 12.13 0.60 7.44
C ASP A 80 11.46 1.27 8.64
N PRO A 81 11.84 0.94 9.90
CA PRO A 81 11.24 1.51 11.09
C PRO A 81 11.19 3.06 11.10
N ASN A 82 12.21 3.72 10.54
CA ASN A 82 12.27 5.18 10.47
C ASN A 82 11.31 5.76 9.42
N THR A 83 10.95 4.98 8.40
CA THR A 83 10.07 5.44 7.31
C THR A 83 8.60 5.20 7.64
N VAL A 84 8.31 4.11 8.37
CA VAL A 84 6.94 3.72 8.74
C VAL A 84 6.41 4.57 9.90
N SER A 85 7.29 5.08 10.77
CA SER A 85 6.89 5.93 11.88
C SER A 85 6.23 7.23 11.42
N GLY A 86 5.08 7.54 12.02
CA GLY A 86 4.32 8.75 11.73
C GLY A 86 3.50 8.72 10.44
N ILE A 87 3.45 7.59 9.73
CA ILE A 87 2.55 7.43 8.58
C ILE A 87 1.10 7.33 9.07
N LYS A 88 0.26 8.21 8.53
CA LYS A 88 -1.16 8.28 8.86
C LYS A 88 -2.01 7.84 7.67
N SER A 89 -1.97 6.56 7.36
CA SER A 89 -2.70 5.95 6.24
C SER A 89 -4.16 5.63 6.61
N VAL A 90 -5.08 5.84 5.66
CA VAL A 90 -6.46 5.35 5.68
C VAL A 90 -6.50 3.90 5.24
N GLY A 91 -5.89 3.56 4.11
CA GLY A 91 -5.73 2.17 3.68
C GLY A 91 -4.25 1.77 3.64
N THR A 92 -3.92 0.63 4.21
CA THR A 92 -2.54 0.09 4.16
C THR A 92 -2.56 -1.31 3.54
N LEU A 93 -1.83 -1.49 2.44
CA LEU A 93 -1.51 -2.79 1.88
C LEU A 93 -0.17 -3.26 2.46
N ILE A 94 -0.17 -4.39 3.14
CA ILE A 94 1.03 -5.13 3.53
C ILE A 94 1.21 -6.29 2.54
N ASP A 95 2.20 -6.18 1.66
CA ASP A 95 2.50 -7.19 0.64
C ASP A 95 3.59 -8.16 1.11
N GLU A 96 3.46 -9.42 0.71
CA GLU A 96 4.31 -10.55 1.10
C GLU A 96 4.49 -10.69 2.62
N LEU A 97 3.39 -10.79 3.37
CA LEU A 97 3.40 -10.85 4.84
C LEU A 97 4.39 -11.88 5.41
N TRP A 98 4.49 -13.07 4.82
CA TRP A 98 5.38 -14.13 5.30
C TRP A 98 6.87 -13.74 5.33
N LEU A 99 7.30 -12.83 4.44
CA LEU A 99 8.69 -12.35 4.42
C LEU A 99 9.01 -11.46 5.62
N PHE A 100 8.00 -10.82 6.22
CA PHE A 100 8.18 -10.06 7.46
C PHE A 100 8.51 -10.96 8.64
N GLY A 101 8.02 -12.20 8.67
CA GLY A 101 8.37 -13.18 9.72
C GLY A 101 9.86 -13.55 9.75
N LYS A 102 10.63 -13.14 8.73
CA LYS A 102 12.09 -13.30 8.66
C LYS A 102 12.85 -12.07 9.12
N GLN A 103 12.17 -10.94 9.35
CA GLN A 103 12.80 -9.68 9.73
C GLN A 103 12.73 -9.50 11.25
N HIS A 104 13.87 -9.11 11.84
CA HIS A 104 13.88 -8.68 13.23
C HIS A 104 13.09 -7.38 13.37
N ASN A 105 12.20 -7.28 14.35
CA ASN A 105 11.33 -6.13 14.64
C ASN A 105 10.18 -5.87 13.63
N SER A 106 9.79 -6.88 12.84
CA SER A 106 8.60 -6.76 11.97
C SER A 106 7.33 -6.43 12.73
N GLU A 107 7.15 -6.96 13.94
CA GLU A 107 5.98 -6.73 14.80
C GLU A 107 5.78 -5.26 15.11
N ASP A 108 6.82 -4.61 15.64
CA ASP A 108 6.78 -3.18 15.96
C ASP A 108 6.58 -2.33 14.72
N MET A 109 7.22 -2.70 13.60
CA MET A 109 7.06 -2.00 12.33
C MET A 109 5.60 -2.09 11.82
N LEU A 110 5.00 -3.28 11.83
CA LEU A 110 3.61 -3.47 11.40
C LEU A 110 2.63 -2.78 12.35
N ARG A 111 2.89 -2.82 13.66
CA ARG A 111 2.11 -2.11 14.66
C ARG A 111 2.08 -0.61 14.40
N GLU A 112 3.23 -0.02 14.07
CA GLU A 112 3.32 1.40 13.72
C GLU A 112 2.63 1.71 12.38
N ALA A 113 2.84 0.87 11.36
CA ALA A 113 2.22 1.01 10.04
C ALA A 113 0.68 1.03 10.09
N VAL A 114 0.11 0.27 11.02
CA VAL A 114 -1.33 0.07 11.17
C VAL A 114 -1.92 1.00 12.25
N GLY A 115 -1.10 1.51 13.17
CA GLY A 115 -1.53 2.35 14.29
C GLY A 115 -2.24 3.64 13.88
N GLY A 116 -1.92 4.18 12.69
CA GLY A 116 -2.58 5.37 12.13
C GLY A 116 -4.10 5.23 11.92
N MET A 117 -4.63 4.00 11.88
CA MET A 117 -6.05 3.73 11.66
C MET A 117 -6.93 4.06 12.87
N ALA A 118 -6.38 4.14 14.09
CA ALA A 118 -7.18 4.45 15.29
C ALA A 118 -7.95 5.78 15.19
N SER A 119 -7.49 6.69 14.32
CA SER A 119 -8.12 8.00 14.05
C SER A 119 -8.92 8.06 12.74
N ARG A 120 -9.08 6.92 12.04
CA ARG A 120 -9.68 6.79 10.71
C ARG A 120 -10.67 5.62 10.70
N PRO A 121 -11.94 5.83 11.11
CA PRO A 121 -12.93 4.76 11.23
C PRO A 121 -13.24 4.06 9.90
N GLU A 122 -13.02 4.73 8.77
CA GLU A 122 -13.16 4.18 7.42
C GLU A 122 -11.91 3.42 6.93
N GLY A 123 -10.85 3.39 7.74
CA GLY A 123 -9.58 2.81 7.36
C GLY A 123 -9.59 1.28 7.32
N PHE A 124 -8.61 0.70 6.61
CA PHE A 124 -8.44 -0.74 6.51
C PHE A 124 -6.98 -1.15 6.35
N VAL A 125 -6.69 -2.40 6.71
CA VAL A 125 -5.44 -3.07 6.33
C VAL A 125 -5.77 -4.25 5.44
N MET A 126 -5.05 -4.35 4.32
CA MET A 126 -5.07 -5.53 3.46
C MET A 126 -3.73 -6.24 3.60
N TYR A 127 -3.76 -7.47 4.11
CA TYR A 127 -2.60 -8.35 4.11
C TYR A 127 -2.64 -9.24 2.88
N THR A 128 -1.51 -9.37 2.19
CA THR A 128 -1.35 -10.37 1.14
C THR A 128 -0.08 -11.15 1.36
N THR A 129 -0.12 -12.43 1.05
CA THR A 129 1.01 -13.33 1.25
C THR A 129 0.98 -14.44 0.20
N THR A 130 2.14 -14.95 -0.16
CA THR A 130 2.23 -16.30 -0.72
C THR A 130 2.44 -17.31 0.41
N GLN A 131 2.31 -18.59 0.09
CA GLN A 131 2.61 -19.65 1.03
C GLN A 131 4.11 -19.65 1.36
N SER A 132 4.44 -19.62 2.66
CA SER A 132 5.81 -19.74 3.15
C SER A 132 6.38 -21.12 2.82
N ASN A 133 7.68 -21.17 2.54
CA ASN A 133 8.44 -22.41 2.44
C ASN A 133 9.02 -22.87 3.81
N GLU A 134 8.90 -22.04 4.84
CA GLU A 134 9.37 -22.29 6.21
C GLU A 134 8.20 -22.47 7.17
N PRO A 135 8.43 -23.12 8.34
CA PRO A 135 7.43 -23.22 9.39
C PRO A 135 6.88 -21.84 9.81
N PRO A 136 5.63 -21.75 10.32
CA PRO A 136 5.07 -20.49 10.77
C PRO A 136 5.96 -19.81 11.82
N ALA A 137 6.52 -18.67 11.46
CA ALA A 137 7.12 -17.71 12.36
C ALA A 137 6.13 -16.55 12.46
N GLY A 138 5.70 -16.21 13.67
CA GLY A 138 4.80 -15.07 13.87
C GLY A 138 5.40 -13.77 13.34
N VAL A 139 4.55 -12.76 13.25
CA VAL A 139 4.91 -11.36 13.03
C VAL A 139 4.24 -10.49 14.05
#